data_AF-X1E7E9-F1
#
_entry.id   AF-X1E7E9-F1
#
_cell.length_a   1.000
_cell.length_b   1.000
_cell.length_c   1.000
_cell.angle_alpha   90.00
_cell.angle_beta   90.00
_cell.angle_gamma   90.00
#
_symmetry.space_group_name_H-M   'P 1'
#
loop_
_entity.id
_entity.type
_entity.pdbx_description
1 polymer ?
#
loop_
_entity_poly.entity_id
_entity_poly.type
_entity_poly.pdbx_seq_one_letter_code
_entity_poly.pdbx_strand_id
1 'polypeptide(L)'
;ACPLYAVNIEDESRNEVFKQYDLLKRKRKYFYSFAGGYQSACYLTDIRLRIFNLNKKKRQDCMIRNTGGWHFNCDVYGGGQDVTGKLNEDERHIIKTKIYNDILLDSRYALAPSGSGPNSIRFWEALGAGAIPVLLADTLELPEHKLWDKSIVRVKESELDKMGVSLEQEIPKHT
;
A
#
# COMPACT_ATOMS: atom_id res chain seq x y z
N ALA A 1 -15.60 -1.49 -15.48
CA ALA A 1 -15.92 -1.14 -14.08
C ALA A 1 -14.72 -0.43 -13.46
N CYS A 2 -14.90 0.52 -12.55
CA CYS A 2 -13.80 1.17 -11.81
C CYS A 2 -13.71 0.54 -10.42
N PRO A 3 -12.80 -0.42 -10.18
CA PRO A 3 -12.74 -1.16 -8.92
C PRO A 3 -12.29 -0.22 -7.80
N LEU A 4 -13.02 -0.25 -6.67
CA LEU A 4 -12.70 0.53 -5.46
C LEU A 4 -11.58 -0.12 -4.61
N TYR A 5 -10.92 -1.13 -5.17
CA TYR A 5 -9.83 -1.89 -4.57
C TYR A 5 -8.79 -2.19 -5.66
N ALA A 6 -7.50 -2.14 -5.30
CA ALA A 6 -6.39 -2.59 -6.14
C ALA A 6 -6.48 -2.17 -7.64
N VAL A 7 -6.87 -0.92 -7.93
CA VAL A 7 -7.24 -0.50 -9.30
C VAL A 7 -6.14 -0.76 -10.35
N ASN A 8 -4.88 -0.61 -9.98
CA ASN A 8 -3.76 -0.88 -10.89
C ASN A 8 -3.56 -2.37 -11.23
N ILE A 9 -4.24 -3.27 -10.54
CA ILE A 9 -4.19 -4.72 -10.75
C ILE A 9 -5.47 -5.20 -11.45
N GLU A 10 -6.61 -4.69 -11.01
CA GLU A 10 -7.94 -5.10 -11.48
C GLU A 10 -8.33 -4.46 -12.83
N ASP A 11 -7.82 -3.28 -13.14
CA ASP A 11 -8.05 -2.61 -14.42
C ASP A 11 -7.05 -3.13 -15.48
N GLU A 12 -7.57 -3.78 -16.52
CA GLU A 12 -6.78 -4.33 -17.63
C GLU A 12 -5.92 -3.27 -18.35
N SER A 13 -6.33 -2.00 -18.34
CA SER A 13 -5.56 -0.91 -18.94
C SER A 13 -4.37 -0.47 -18.08
N ARG A 14 -4.33 -0.88 -16.80
CA ARG A 14 -3.30 -0.46 -15.83
C ARG A 14 -2.39 -1.60 -15.35
N ASN A 15 -2.80 -2.85 -15.54
CA ASN A 15 -2.19 -3.99 -14.88
C ASN A 15 -1.03 -4.66 -15.63
N GLU A 16 -0.63 -4.11 -16.78
CA GLU A 16 0.47 -4.64 -17.60
C GLU A 16 1.77 -4.85 -16.82
N VAL A 17 2.09 -3.95 -15.88
CA VAL A 17 3.29 -4.10 -15.04
C VAL A 17 3.26 -5.36 -14.17
N PHE A 18 2.09 -5.80 -13.72
CA PHE A 18 1.94 -6.98 -12.87
C PHE A 18 1.96 -8.28 -13.68
N LYS A 19 1.38 -8.26 -14.90
CA LYS A 19 1.36 -9.42 -15.82
C LYS A 19 2.76 -9.86 -16.26
N GLN A 20 3.74 -8.95 -16.23
CA GLN A 20 5.12 -9.21 -16.64
C GLN A 20 5.92 -10.04 -15.61
N TYR A 21 5.38 -10.27 -14.41
CA TYR A 21 6.10 -10.92 -13.33
C TYR A 21 5.39 -12.15 -12.78
N ASP A 22 6.17 -13.22 -12.55
CA ASP A 22 5.76 -14.32 -11.68
C ASP A 22 5.90 -13.87 -10.21
N LEU A 23 4.76 -13.52 -9.59
CA LEU A 23 4.71 -12.99 -8.23
C LEU A 23 5.24 -13.99 -7.19
N LEU A 24 5.18 -15.30 -7.46
CA LEU A 24 5.65 -16.35 -6.55
C LEU A 24 7.18 -16.51 -6.59
N LYS A 25 7.81 -16.22 -7.72
CA LYS A 25 9.27 -16.34 -7.90
C LYS A 25 10.01 -15.01 -7.74
N ARG A 26 9.28 -13.90 -7.62
CA ARG A 26 9.89 -12.57 -7.53
C ARG A 26 10.67 -12.39 -6.23
N LYS A 27 11.96 -12.10 -6.36
CA LYS A 27 12.77 -11.64 -5.22
C LYS A 27 12.34 -10.24 -4.78
N ARG A 28 11.92 -10.10 -3.53
CA ARG A 28 11.51 -8.83 -2.91
C ARG A 28 12.72 -8.20 -2.20
N LYS A 29 13.19 -7.05 -2.67
CA LYS A 29 14.38 -6.38 -2.11
C LYS A 29 14.07 -5.57 -0.84
N TYR A 30 12.82 -5.11 -0.68
CA TYR A 30 12.39 -4.40 0.51
C TYR A 30 11.78 -5.38 1.50
N PHE A 31 12.28 -5.36 2.73
CA PHE A 31 11.67 -6.05 3.85
C PHE A 31 10.27 -5.51 4.10
N TYR A 32 10.12 -4.19 4.29
CA TYR A 32 8.81 -3.53 4.25
C TYR A 32 8.84 -2.22 3.46
N SER A 33 7.67 -1.79 3.00
CA SER A 33 7.53 -0.46 2.40
C SER A 33 6.23 0.26 2.74
N PHE A 34 6.26 1.58 2.61
CA PHE A 34 5.09 2.44 2.56
C PHE A 34 5.32 3.57 1.55
N ALA A 35 4.37 3.76 0.65
CA ALA A 35 4.32 4.90 -0.26
C ALA A 35 2.91 5.52 -0.25
N GLY A 36 2.83 6.79 0.13
CA GLY A 36 1.55 7.48 0.23
C GLY A 36 1.69 8.89 0.79
N GLY A 37 0.54 9.56 0.95
CA GLY A 37 0.42 10.89 1.50
C GLY A 37 -0.28 10.92 2.86
N TYR A 38 -0.19 12.06 3.54
CA TYR A 38 -0.92 12.33 4.78
C TYR A 38 -1.47 13.76 4.77
N GLN A 39 -2.77 13.88 5.01
CA GLN A 39 -3.52 15.14 5.15
C GLN A 39 -4.23 15.07 6.50
N SER A 40 -3.73 15.76 7.53
CA SER A 40 -4.23 15.63 8.90
C SER A 40 -5.74 15.87 9.04
N ALA A 41 -6.31 16.74 8.21
CA ALA A 41 -7.75 17.02 8.19
C ALA A 41 -8.60 15.87 7.63
N CYS A 42 -8.00 14.90 6.93
CA CYS A 42 -8.73 13.88 6.17
C CYS A 42 -8.54 12.45 6.70
N TYR A 43 -7.49 12.16 7.46
CA TYR A 43 -7.21 10.79 7.94
C TYR A 43 -7.73 10.58 9.36
N LEU A 44 -8.17 9.35 9.66
CA LEU A 44 -8.74 9.00 10.96
C LEU A 44 -7.73 9.08 12.11
N THR A 45 -6.46 8.78 11.84
CA THR A 45 -5.38 8.75 12.83
C THR A 45 -4.09 9.33 12.26
N ASP A 46 -3.09 9.54 13.13
CA ASP A 46 -1.77 10.06 12.77
C ASP A 46 -0.79 8.97 12.32
N ILE A 47 -1.24 7.73 12.14
CA ILE A 47 -0.38 6.57 11.90
C ILE A 47 0.54 6.75 10.69
N ARG A 48 0.09 7.43 9.64
CA ARG A 48 0.91 7.73 8.45
C ARG A 48 2.06 8.69 8.76
N LEU A 49 1.81 9.70 9.59
CA LEU A 49 2.85 10.61 10.07
C LEU A 49 3.88 9.85 10.90
N ARG A 50 3.42 8.98 11.79
CA ARG A 50 4.29 8.11 12.61
C ARG A 50 5.12 7.16 11.73
N ILE A 51 4.54 6.57 10.68
CA ILE A 51 5.27 5.77 9.68
C ILE A 51 6.36 6.61 9.00
N PHE A 52 6.08 7.84 8.57
CA PHE A 52 7.10 8.70 7.95
C PHE A 52 8.27 9.03 8.88
N ASN A 53 8.01 9.03 10.19
CA ASN A 53 8.99 9.28 11.24
C ASN A 53 9.67 8.01 11.75
N LEU A 54 9.32 6.82 11.26
CA LEU A 54 10.06 5.59 11.57
C LEU A 54 11.53 5.80 11.23
N ASN A 55 12.40 5.43 12.16
CA ASN A 55 13.82 5.72 12.08
C ASN A 55 14.48 4.98 10.91
N LYS A 56 14.56 5.66 9.75
CA LYS A 56 15.19 5.18 8.51
C LYS A 56 16.63 4.70 8.70
N LYS A 57 17.32 5.12 9.78
CA LYS A 57 18.72 4.77 10.02
C LYS A 57 18.93 3.33 10.51
N LYS A 58 17.87 2.62 10.93
CA LYS A 58 18.03 1.28 11.49
C LYS A 58 18.06 0.16 10.45
N ARG A 59 17.52 0.35 9.22
CA ARG A 59 17.42 -0.70 8.20
C ARG A 59 17.42 -0.15 6.77
N GLN A 60 18.40 -0.57 5.97
CA GLN A 60 18.57 -0.13 4.57
C GLN A 60 17.62 -0.83 3.60
N ASP A 61 17.01 -1.94 4.01
CA ASP A 61 16.05 -2.74 3.26
C ASP A 61 14.59 -2.29 3.48
N CYS A 62 14.37 -1.07 3.95
CA CYS A 62 13.04 -0.50 4.19
C CYS A 62 12.79 0.71 3.28
N MET A 63 11.63 0.77 2.62
CA MET A 63 11.28 1.87 1.69
C MET A 63 10.11 2.69 2.21
N ILE A 64 10.36 3.91 2.68
CA ILE A 64 9.31 4.85 3.12
C ILE A 64 9.36 6.10 2.26
N ARG A 65 8.30 6.33 1.48
CA ARG A 65 8.16 7.45 0.55
C ARG A 65 6.91 8.27 0.85
N ASN A 66 7.09 9.51 1.28
CA ASN A 66 6.01 10.49 1.35
C ASN A 66 5.77 11.07 -0.05
N THR A 67 4.57 10.87 -0.59
CA THR A 67 4.16 11.38 -1.92
C THR A 67 3.49 12.75 -1.85
N GLY A 68 3.35 13.33 -0.65
CA GLY A 68 2.60 14.55 -0.38
C GLY A 68 1.10 14.26 -0.36
N GLY A 69 0.44 14.45 -1.50
CA GLY A 69 -0.99 14.24 -1.69
C GLY A 69 -1.41 12.77 -1.84
N TRP A 70 -2.72 12.52 -1.71
CA TRP A 70 -3.32 11.25 -2.14
C TRP A 70 -3.17 11.05 -3.65
N HIS A 71 -2.96 9.81 -4.07
CA HIS A 71 -2.60 9.46 -5.45
C HIS A 71 -3.65 9.92 -6.47
N PHE A 72 -4.93 9.75 -6.15
CA PHE A 72 -6.06 10.10 -7.01
C PHE A 72 -6.67 11.48 -6.72
N ASN A 73 -5.96 12.34 -5.98
CA ASN A 73 -6.51 13.63 -5.58
C ASN A 73 -6.88 14.51 -6.79
N CYS A 74 -6.03 14.55 -7.81
CA CYS A 74 -6.31 15.30 -9.03
C CYS A 74 -7.41 14.66 -9.88
N ASP A 75 -7.49 13.33 -9.90
CA ASP A 75 -8.50 12.62 -10.68
C ASP A 75 -9.89 12.78 -10.07
N VAL A 76 -9.98 12.79 -8.74
CA VAL A 76 -11.24 12.93 -8.01
C VAL A 76 -11.66 14.39 -7.87
N TYR A 77 -10.73 15.30 -7.55
CA TYR A 77 -11.06 16.69 -7.20
C TYR A 77 -10.62 17.74 -8.25
N GLY A 78 -9.96 17.33 -9.33
CA GLY A 78 -9.40 18.24 -10.34
C GLY A 78 -10.38 18.71 -11.44
N GLY A 79 -11.69 18.59 -11.22
CA GLY A 79 -12.72 19.09 -12.14
C GLY A 79 -12.92 18.31 -13.45
N GLY A 80 -12.18 17.22 -13.66
CA GLY A 80 -12.32 16.32 -14.83
C GLY A 80 -13.33 15.19 -14.65
N GLN A 81 -14.13 15.22 -13.57
CA GLN A 81 -15.24 14.29 -13.41
C GLN A 81 -16.38 14.72 -14.33
N ASP A 82 -16.38 14.19 -15.55
CA ASP A 82 -17.42 14.44 -16.55
C ASP A 82 -18.04 13.15 -17.08
N VAL A 83 -19.12 13.29 -17.86
CA VAL A 83 -19.84 12.16 -18.47
C VAL A 83 -19.03 11.44 -19.55
N THR A 84 -17.90 12.01 -19.98
CA THR A 84 -17.02 11.40 -20.99
C THR A 84 -16.08 10.37 -20.38
N GLY A 85 -15.90 10.40 -19.05
CA GLY A 85 -15.02 9.47 -18.34
C GLY A 85 -13.54 9.70 -18.62
N LYS A 86 -13.16 10.88 -19.11
CA LYS A 86 -11.76 11.22 -19.39
C LYS A 86 -10.99 11.37 -18.09
N LEU A 87 -9.89 10.61 -17.96
CA LEU A 87 -8.99 10.73 -16.82
C LEU A 87 -8.03 11.92 -17.00
N ASN A 88 -7.71 12.58 -15.89
CA ASN A 88 -6.76 13.69 -15.82
C ASN A 88 -5.31 13.20 -15.60
N GLU A 89 -4.92 12.11 -16.27
CA GLU A 89 -3.60 11.53 -16.11
C GLU A 89 -2.58 12.24 -17.01
N ASP A 90 -1.57 12.86 -16.39
CA ASP A 90 -0.40 13.40 -17.08
C ASP A 90 0.79 12.43 -16.98
N GLU A 91 1.87 12.70 -17.74
CA GLU A 91 3.09 11.87 -17.69
C GLU A 91 3.65 11.71 -16.27
N ARG A 92 3.50 12.74 -15.42
CA ARG A 92 3.96 12.70 -14.03
C ARG A 92 3.13 11.72 -13.21
N HIS A 93 1.82 11.63 -13.45
CA HIS A 93 0.93 10.65 -12.84
C HIS A 93 1.40 9.24 -13.23
N ILE A 94 1.58 8.97 -14.52
CA ILE A 94 2.02 7.66 -15.03
C ILE A 94 3.34 7.22 -14.39
N ILE A 95 4.33 8.13 -14.32
CA ILE A 95 5.63 7.84 -13.70
C ILE A 95 5.47 7.54 -12.19
N LYS A 96 4.64 8.31 -11.46
CA LYS A 96 4.38 8.07 -10.04
C LYS A 96 3.69 6.73 -9.81
N THR A 97 2.71 6.37 -10.65
CA THR A 97 2.01 5.09 -10.62
C THR A 97 2.98 3.94 -10.83
N LYS A 98 3.87 4.04 -11.82
CA LYS A 98 4.91 3.03 -12.07
C LYS A 98 5.84 2.87 -10.86
N ILE A 99 6.36 3.97 -10.31
CA ILE A 99 7.23 3.94 -9.12
C ILE A 99 6.52 3.29 -7.93
N TYR A 100 5.25 3.61 -7.73
CA TYR A 100 4.44 3.03 -6.66
C TYR A 100 4.26 1.52 -6.84
N ASN A 101 3.89 1.07 -8.05
CA ASN A 101 3.72 -0.35 -8.36
C ASN A 101 5.05 -1.12 -8.23
N ASP A 102 6.16 -0.54 -8.69
CA ASP A 102 7.50 -1.13 -8.52
C ASP A 102 7.87 -1.30 -7.04
N ILE A 103 7.54 -0.33 -6.17
CA ILE A 103 7.75 -0.44 -4.72
C ILE A 103 6.94 -1.61 -4.16
N LEU A 104 5.66 -1.76 -4.50
CA LEU A 104 4.83 -2.86 -4.04
C LEU A 104 5.37 -4.22 -4.49
N LEU A 105 5.69 -4.34 -5.78
CA LEU A 105 6.27 -5.54 -6.39
C LEU A 105 7.61 -5.92 -5.75
N ASP A 106 8.39 -4.95 -5.28
CA ASP A 106 9.69 -5.18 -4.65
C ASP A 106 9.61 -5.41 -3.13
N SER A 107 8.42 -5.36 -2.54
CA SER A 107 8.22 -5.45 -1.10
C SER A 107 7.74 -6.81 -0.64
N ARG A 108 8.36 -7.36 0.41
CA ARG A 108 7.88 -8.55 1.10
C ARG A 108 6.65 -8.21 1.93
N TYR A 109 6.77 -7.17 2.77
CA TYR A 109 5.68 -6.61 3.54
C TYR A 109 5.30 -5.22 3.01
N ALA A 110 4.01 -4.90 2.93
CA ALA A 110 3.53 -3.58 2.56
C ALA A 110 2.68 -3.01 3.70
N LEU A 111 3.05 -1.83 4.22
CA LEU A 111 2.31 -1.21 5.31
C LEU A 111 0.98 -0.68 4.78
N ALA A 112 -0.10 -1.12 5.40
CA ALA A 112 -1.48 -0.74 5.08
C ALA A 112 -2.08 0.05 6.27
N PRO A 113 -1.69 1.34 6.43
CA PRO A 113 -2.26 2.19 7.46
C PRO A 113 -3.71 2.55 7.16
N SER A 114 -4.41 3.03 8.17
CA SER A 114 -5.76 3.60 8.05
C SER A 114 -5.85 4.70 6.96
N GLY A 115 -7.02 4.76 6.33
CA GLY A 115 -7.39 5.74 5.31
C GLY A 115 -8.17 6.92 5.91
N SER A 116 -8.87 7.65 5.04
CA SER A 116 -9.81 8.69 5.45
C SER A 116 -11.13 8.15 6.01
N GLY A 117 -11.40 6.86 5.77
CA GLY A 117 -12.46 6.10 6.43
C GLY A 117 -11.90 4.78 6.96
N PRO A 118 -12.76 3.88 7.49
CA PRO A 118 -12.37 2.56 7.97
C PRO A 118 -12.07 1.63 6.78
N ASN A 119 -11.07 2.00 5.98
CA ASN A 119 -10.57 1.26 4.84
C ASN A 119 -9.09 1.61 4.59
N SER A 120 -8.37 0.72 3.94
CA SER A 120 -7.02 0.97 3.44
C SER A 120 -6.92 0.44 2.01
N ILE A 121 -6.93 1.32 1.02
CA ILE A 121 -6.71 0.90 -0.38
C ILE A 121 -5.36 0.18 -0.54
N ARG A 122 -4.37 0.57 0.28
CA ARG A 122 -3.03 -0.03 0.35
C ARG A 122 -3.08 -1.51 0.70
N PHE A 123 -4.04 -1.94 1.52
CA PHE A 123 -4.24 -3.33 1.89
C PHE A 123 -4.52 -4.19 0.66
N TRP A 124 -5.44 -3.74 -0.19
CA TRP A 124 -5.85 -4.47 -1.39
C TRP A 124 -4.76 -4.42 -2.47
N GLU A 125 -4.13 -3.27 -2.67
CA GLU A 125 -3.01 -3.11 -3.62
C GLU A 125 -1.82 -4.03 -3.24
N ALA A 126 -1.54 -4.19 -1.95
CA ALA A 126 -0.52 -5.12 -1.47
C ALA A 126 -0.85 -6.58 -1.81
N LEU A 127 -2.07 -7.02 -1.51
CA LEU A 127 -2.53 -8.38 -1.82
C LEU A 127 -2.38 -8.70 -3.31
N GLY A 128 -2.89 -7.82 -4.20
CA GLY A 128 -2.82 -8.08 -5.63
C GLY A 128 -1.40 -7.95 -6.22
N ALA A 129 -0.50 -7.20 -5.58
CA ALA A 129 0.92 -7.19 -5.92
C ALA A 129 1.71 -8.38 -5.34
N GLY A 130 1.06 -9.28 -4.59
CA GLY A 130 1.68 -10.42 -3.91
C GLY A 130 2.60 -10.03 -2.74
N ALA A 131 2.49 -8.81 -2.23
CA ALA A 131 3.14 -8.40 -0.97
C ALA A 131 2.23 -8.77 0.21
N ILE A 132 2.82 -9.10 1.35
CA ILE A 132 2.08 -9.41 2.59
C ILE A 132 1.63 -8.09 3.23
N PRO A 133 0.32 -7.80 3.33
CA PRO A 133 -0.14 -6.58 3.98
C PRO A 133 0.15 -6.60 5.47
N VAL A 134 0.68 -5.49 5.99
CA VAL A 134 0.78 -5.21 7.42
C VAL A 134 -0.33 -4.22 7.77
N LEU A 135 -1.42 -4.75 8.30
CA LEU A 135 -2.60 -3.97 8.65
C LEU A 135 -2.31 -3.15 9.92
N LEU A 136 -2.23 -1.83 9.73
CA LEU A 136 -2.01 -0.81 10.77
C LEU A 136 -3.23 0.12 10.80
N ALA A 137 -4.40 -0.45 11.08
CA ALA A 137 -5.67 0.24 11.05
C ALA A 137 -6.61 -0.39 12.09
N ASP A 138 -6.57 0.11 13.32
CA ASP A 138 -7.26 -0.51 14.46
C ASP A 138 -8.79 -0.52 14.30
N THR A 139 -9.33 0.38 13.48
CA THR A 139 -10.77 0.52 13.20
C THR A 139 -11.24 -0.18 11.92
N LEU A 140 -10.34 -0.85 11.19
CA LEU A 140 -10.67 -1.53 9.93
C LEU A 140 -11.12 -2.97 10.20
N GLU A 141 -12.41 -3.22 10.00
CA GLU A 141 -12.98 -4.57 9.96
C GLU A 141 -12.86 -5.14 8.55
N LEU A 142 -12.25 -6.33 8.43
CA LEU A 142 -12.19 -7.06 7.18
C LEU A 142 -13.44 -7.95 7.04
N PRO A 143 -13.92 -8.20 5.79
CA PRO A 143 -14.97 -9.18 5.58
C PRO A 143 -14.54 -10.56 6.10
N GLU A 144 -15.49 -11.38 6.55
CA GLU A 144 -15.19 -12.69 7.10
C GLU A 144 -14.45 -13.57 6.07
N HIS A 145 -13.25 -14.04 6.43
CA HIS A 145 -12.49 -14.95 5.59
C HIS A 145 -11.45 -15.75 6.38
N LYS A 146 -11.43 -17.07 6.15
CA LYS A 146 -10.55 -18.02 6.87
C LYS A 146 -9.05 -17.85 6.61
N LEU A 147 -8.66 -17.09 5.60
CA LEU A 147 -7.24 -16.94 5.23
C LEU A 147 -6.55 -15.74 5.88
N TRP A 148 -7.28 -14.81 6.51
CA TRP A 148 -6.65 -13.59 7.03
C TRP A 148 -5.52 -13.89 8.01
N ASP A 149 -5.71 -14.83 8.92
CA ASP A 149 -4.68 -15.19 9.90
C ASP A 149 -3.41 -15.82 9.28
N LYS A 150 -3.45 -16.15 7.98
CA LYS A 150 -2.34 -16.75 7.23
C LYS A 150 -1.78 -15.85 6.14
N SER A 151 -2.50 -14.81 5.74
CA SER A 151 -2.17 -14.00 4.56
C SER A 151 -1.79 -12.56 4.87
N ILE A 152 -2.03 -12.10 6.11
CA ILE A 152 -1.72 -10.73 6.53
C ILE A 152 -1.06 -10.72 7.90
N VAL A 153 -0.36 -9.64 8.21
CA VAL A 153 0.10 -9.36 9.58
C VAL A 153 -0.76 -8.24 10.15
N ARG A 154 -1.24 -8.40 11.38
CA ARG A 154 -1.97 -7.34 12.09
C ARG A 154 -1.05 -6.74 13.15
N VAL A 155 -0.91 -5.41 13.13
CA VAL A 155 -0.13 -4.67 14.11
C VAL A 155 -0.99 -3.54 14.62
N LYS A 156 -1.12 -3.42 15.94
CA LYS A 156 -1.85 -2.29 16.52
C LYS A 156 -1.12 -1.00 16.17
N GLU A 157 -1.86 0.08 15.94
CA GLU A 157 -1.24 1.37 15.65
C GLU A 157 -0.28 1.80 16.78
N SER A 158 -0.58 1.46 18.04
CA SER A 158 0.29 1.71 19.21
C SER A 158 1.61 0.93 19.20
N GLU A 159 1.73 -0.14 18.42
CA GLU A 159 2.87 -1.06 18.40
C GLU A 159 3.81 -0.86 17.21
N LEU A 160 3.60 0.22 16.43
CA LEU A 160 4.38 0.55 15.23
C LEU A 160 5.91 0.44 15.45
N ASP A 161 6.43 0.90 16.59
CA ASP A 161 7.87 0.90 16.89
C ASP A 161 8.45 -0.51 17.10
N LYS A 162 7.60 -1.48 17.43
CA LYS A 162 7.97 -2.90 17.66
C LYS A 162 7.76 -3.78 16.42
N MET A 163 7.07 -3.26 15.41
CA MET A 163 6.68 -3.99 14.20
C MET A 163 7.85 -4.72 13.54
N GLY A 164 9.03 -4.10 13.45
CA GLY A 164 10.19 -4.71 12.81
C GLY A 164 10.56 -6.07 13.41
N VAL A 165 10.50 -6.19 14.74
CA VAL A 165 10.80 -7.44 15.47
C VAL A 165 9.69 -8.47 15.23
N SER A 166 8.43 -8.05 15.28
CA SER A 166 7.29 -8.94 15.01
C SER A 166 7.37 -9.53 13.60
N LEU A 167 7.64 -8.70 12.58
CA LEU A 167 7.73 -9.15 11.19
C LEU A 167 8.89 -10.13 10.96
N GLU A 168 10.00 -10.02 11.69
CA GLU A 168 11.12 -10.97 11.60
C GLU A 168 10.76 -12.35 12.14
N GLN A 169 9.92 -12.42 13.18
CA GLN A 169 9.47 -13.67 13.78
C GLN A 169 8.48 -14.42 12.89
N GLU A 170 7.72 -13.70 12.07
CA GLU A 170 6.77 -14.26 11.09
C GLU A 170 7.47 -14.86 9.85
N ILE A 171 8.77 -14.66 9.67
CA ILE A 171 9.50 -15.29 8.55
C ILE A 171 9.57 -16.79 8.81
N PRO A 172 8.98 -17.65 7.95
CA PRO A 172 9.22 -19.08 8.05
C PRO A 172 10.72 -19.32 7.92
N LYS A 173 11.32 -20.08 8.85
CA LYS A 173 12.76 -20.46 8.84
C LYS A 173 13.18 -21.32 7.62
N HIS A 174 12.32 -21.41 6.60
CA HIS A 174 12.50 -22.21 5.40
C HIS A 174 12.22 -21.34 4.18
N THR A 175 13.22 -20.55 3.79
CA THR A 175 13.47 -20.10 2.42
C THR A 175 14.94 -20.30 2.13
#